data_AF-A0A932F5J1-F1
#
_entry.id   AF-A0A932F5J1-F1
#
_cell.length_a   1.000
_cell.length_b   1.000
_cell.length_c   1.000
_cell.angle_alpha   90.00
_cell.angle_beta   90.00
_cell.angle_gamma   90.00
#
_symmetry.space_group_name_H-M   'P 1'
#
loop_
_entity.id
_entity.type
_entity.pdbx_description
1 polymer ?
#
loop_
_entity_poly.entity_id
_entity_poly.type
_entity_poly.pdbx_seq_one_letter_code
_entity_poly.pdbx_strand_id
1 'polypeptide(L)'
;MLLASLAWAFYSWMLASPPASMLGKQRPDWDWAAFLQIQVLFGLIWAGACTALEAVLTGPGQLPLWPSSWPTWAAMVFIAIGPSILAYRCWGLGVQAVGPTMAAFFGNLTSIFAAVWSALLLGQHPRWYHPVALVLITLGIAVSSRVKSGGPARDET
;
A
#
# COMPACT_ATOMS: atom_id res chain seq x y z
N MET A 1 14.10 -0.92 -3.86
CA MET A 1 13.36 0.15 -3.15
C MET A 1 12.95 1.29 -4.08
N LEU A 2 13.86 1.94 -4.82
CA LEU A 2 13.50 3.04 -5.73
C LEU A 2 12.43 2.68 -6.78
N LEU A 3 12.58 1.54 -7.48
CA LEU A 3 11.58 1.07 -8.45
C LEU A 3 10.21 0.81 -7.82
N ALA A 4 10.18 0.25 -6.61
CA ALA A 4 8.94 0.00 -5.88
C ALA A 4 8.25 1.31 -5.48
N SER A 5 9.00 2.28 -4.97
CA SER A 5 8.49 3.61 -4.63
C SER A 5 7.97 4.37 -5.85
N LEU A 6 8.67 4.27 -7.00
CA LEU A 6 8.22 4.86 -8.26
C LEU A 6 6.93 4.21 -8.77
N ALA A 7 6.86 2.87 -8.79
CA ALA A 7 5.66 2.13 -9.19
C ALA A 7 4.46 2.47 -8.29
N TRP A 8 4.68 2.56 -6.98
CA TRP A 8 3.64 2.93 -6.01
C TRP A 8 3.16 4.37 -6.18
N ALA A 9 4.08 5.31 -6.41
CA ALA A 9 3.74 6.71 -6.67
C ALA A 9 2.94 6.85 -7.96
N PHE A 10 3.35 6.17 -9.03
CA PHE A 10 2.66 6.16 -10.31
C PHE A 10 1.24 5.57 -10.19
N TYR A 11 1.09 4.44 -9.50
CA TYR A 11 -0.21 3.84 -9.19
C TYR A 11 -1.13 4.82 -8.44
N SER A 12 -0.62 5.43 -7.37
CA SER A 12 -1.39 6.38 -6.56
C SER A 12 -1.80 7.62 -7.35
N TRP A 13 -0.93 8.09 -8.24
CA TRP A 13 -1.23 9.20 -9.15
C TRP A 13 -2.31 8.83 -10.18
N MET A 14 -2.20 7.68 -10.85
CA MET A 14 -3.22 7.19 -11.78
C MET A 14 -4.59 6.99 -11.12
N LEU A 15 -4.61 6.63 -9.84
CA LEU A 15 -5.86 6.47 -9.09
C LEU A 15 -6.60 7.80 -8.90
N ALA A 16 -5.84 8.89 -8.72
CA ALA A 16 -6.39 10.23 -8.53
C ALA A 16 -6.55 11.02 -9.83
N SER A 17 -5.82 10.65 -10.89
CA SER A 17 -5.88 11.26 -12.21
C SER A 17 -6.03 10.14 -13.26
N PRO A 18 -7.26 9.60 -13.43
CA PRO A 18 -7.51 8.53 -14.37
C PRO A 18 -7.13 8.96 -15.80
N PRO A 19 -6.49 8.08 -16.60
CA PRO A 19 -6.20 8.38 -17.99
C PRO A 19 -7.50 8.63 -18.79
N ALA A 20 -7.39 9.34 -19.92
CA ALA A 20 -8.55 9.77 -20.72
C ALA A 20 -9.49 8.62 -21.14
N SER A 21 -8.94 7.39 -21.28
CA SER A 21 -9.70 6.17 -21.56
C SER A 21 -10.60 5.68 -20.42
N MET A 22 -10.46 6.21 -19.20
CA MET A 22 -11.27 5.87 -18.02
C MET A 22 -12.20 7.02 -17.58
N LEU A 23 -12.38 8.05 -18.41
CA LEU A 23 -13.28 9.18 -18.15
C LEU A 23 -14.60 9.03 -18.92
N GLY A 24 -15.72 9.38 -18.27
CA GLY A 24 -17.04 9.41 -18.89
C GLY A 24 -17.50 8.05 -19.44
N LYS A 25 -18.11 8.04 -20.62
CA LYS A 25 -18.69 6.83 -21.26
C LYS A 25 -17.66 5.80 -21.76
N GLN A 26 -16.36 6.12 -21.72
CA GLN A 26 -15.28 5.20 -22.11
C GLN A 26 -14.80 4.34 -20.95
N ARG A 27 -15.17 4.69 -19.71
CA ARG A 27 -14.85 3.90 -18.53
C ARG A 27 -15.49 2.52 -18.65
N PRO A 28 -14.71 1.43 -18.61
CA PRO A 28 -15.28 0.09 -18.51
C PRO A 28 -16.16 -0.01 -17.27
N ASP A 29 -17.31 -0.67 -17.38
CA ASP A 29 -18.31 -0.82 -16.30
C ASP A 29 -17.86 -1.82 -15.21
N TRP A 30 -16.55 -1.91 -15.00
CA TRP A 30 -15.93 -2.80 -14.03
C TRP A 30 -16.16 -2.23 -12.62
N ASP A 31 -16.80 -3.03 -11.78
CA ASP A 31 -16.89 -2.73 -10.35
C ASP A 31 -15.49 -2.77 -9.70
N TRP A 32 -15.34 -2.13 -8.55
CA TRP A 32 -14.09 -2.07 -7.80
C TRP A 32 -13.50 -3.47 -7.52
N ALA A 33 -14.38 -4.46 -7.32
CA ALA A 33 -14.01 -5.84 -7.09
C ALA A 33 -13.35 -6.46 -8.34
N ALA A 34 -13.84 -6.14 -9.54
CA ALA A 34 -13.23 -6.59 -10.79
C ALA A 34 -11.84 -5.96 -11.00
N PHE A 35 -11.67 -4.69 -10.62
CA PHE A 35 -10.35 -4.04 -10.65
C PHE A 35 -9.36 -4.69 -9.66
N LEU A 36 -9.80 -5.00 -8.44
CA LEU A 36 -8.97 -5.75 -7.49
C LEU A 36 -8.68 -7.17 -7.99
N GLN A 37 -9.64 -7.84 -8.61
CA GLN A 37 -9.47 -9.19 -9.16
C GLN A 37 -8.31 -9.22 -10.15
N ILE A 38 -8.21 -8.22 -11.03
CA ILE A 38 -7.11 -8.11 -12.00
C ILE A 38 -5.75 -7.95 -11.28
N GLN A 39 -5.69 -7.13 -10.23
CA GLN A 39 -4.46 -6.97 -9.43
C GLN A 39 -4.07 -8.26 -8.72
N VAL A 40 -5.05 -8.99 -8.16
CA VAL A 40 -4.84 -10.28 -7.51
C VAL A 40 -4.32 -11.31 -8.50
N LEU A 41 -4.90 -11.38 -9.71
CA LEU A 41 -4.43 -12.29 -10.76
C LEU A 41 -2.99 -11.99 -11.17
N PHE A 42 -2.66 -10.71 -11.37
CA PHE A 42 -1.29 -10.31 -11.68
C PHE A 42 -0.32 -10.68 -10.54
N GLY A 43 -0.71 -10.43 -9.29
CA GLY A 43 0.05 -10.83 -8.11
C GLY A 43 0.24 -12.34 -8.01
N LEU A 44 -0.79 -13.13 -8.34
CA LEU A 44 -0.74 -14.59 -8.31
C LEU A 44 0.19 -15.15 -9.39
N ILE A 45 0.18 -14.57 -10.59
CA ILE A 45 1.12 -14.94 -11.67
C ILE A 45 2.56 -14.71 -11.20
N TRP A 46 2.84 -13.54 -10.62
CA TRP A 46 4.18 -13.21 -10.16
C TRP A 46 4.62 -14.09 -8.99
N ALA A 47 3.75 -14.27 -7.99
CA ALA A 47 4.01 -15.14 -6.84
C ALA A 47 4.27 -16.59 -7.29
N GLY A 48 3.44 -17.12 -8.20
CA GLY A 48 3.61 -18.44 -8.77
C GLY A 48 4.92 -18.60 -9.54
N ALA A 49 5.32 -17.58 -10.32
CA ALA A 49 6.60 -17.57 -11.02
C ALA A 49 7.80 -17.60 -10.05
N CYS A 50 7.74 -16.82 -8.97
CA CYS A 50 8.77 -16.84 -7.93
C CYS A 50 8.83 -18.19 -7.21
N THR A 51 7.69 -18.77 -6.84
CA THR A 51 7.63 -20.10 -6.21
C THR A 51 8.16 -21.19 -7.16
N ALA A 52 7.84 -21.12 -8.45
CA ALA A 52 8.37 -22.06 -9.43
C ALA A 52 9.89 -21.90 -9.59
N LEU A 53 10.39 -20.65 -9.62
CA LEU A 53 11.83 -20.38 -9.67
C LEU A 53 12.55 -20.93 -8.43
N GLU A 54 12.00 -20.72 -7.24
CA GLU A 54 12.54 -21.26 -5.99
C GLU A 54 12.58 -22.80 -6.03
N ALA A 55 11.51 -23.45 -6.50
CA ALA A 55 11.46 -24.90 -6.63
C ALA A 55 12.52 -25.45 -7.62
N VAL A 56 12.79 -24.72 -8.71
CA VAL A 56 13.83 -25.08 -9.69
C VAL A 56 15.23 -24.90 -9.10
N LEU A 57 15.47 -23.82 -8.37
CA LEU A 57 16.78 -23.49 -7.79
C LEU A 57 17.16 -24.41 -6.61
N THR A 58 16.19 -24.86 -5.83
CA THR A 58 16.44 -25.61 -4.58
C THR A 58 16.45 -27.12 -4.78
N GLY A 59 16.03 -27.59 -5.96
CA GLY A 59 16.10 -28.99 -6.37
C GLY A 59 14.90 -29.85 -5.94
N PRO A 60 14.76 -31.06 -6.51
CA PRO A 60 13.65 -31.96 -6.23
C PRO A 60 13.73 -32.50 -4.79
N GLY A 61 12.92 -31.94 -3.89
CA GLY A 61 12.83 -32.40 -2.50
C GLY A 61 12.31 -31.34 -1.51
N GLN A 62 12.48 -30.06 -1.82
CA GLN A 62 11.86 -28.95 -1.09
C GLN A 62 10.66 -28.42 -1.87
N LEU A 63 9.59 -29.21 -1.91
CA LEU A 63 8.32 -28.75 -2.44
C LEU A 63 7.75 -27.64 -1.54
N PRO A 64 6.94 -26.71 -2.09
CA PRO A 64 6.31 -25.64 -1.32
C PRO A 64 5.59 -26.21 -0.09
N LEU A 65 5.97 -25.74 1.09
CA LEU A 65 5.37 -26.17 2.35
C LEU A 65 3.92 -25.70 2.39
N TRP A 66 2.99 -26.62 2.15
CA TRP A 66 1.58 -26.36 2.38
C TRP A 66 1.33 -26.19 3.89
N PRO A 67 0.45 -25.25 4.28
CA PRO A 67 0.11 -25.07 5.68
C PRO A 67 -0.44 -26.38 6.28
N SER A 68 0.29 -26.97 7.21
CA SER A 68 -0.09 -28.22 7.87
C SER A 68 -1.06 -28.01 9.05
N SER A 69 -1.22 -26.76 9.49
CA SER A 69 -2.00 -26.42 10.69
C SER A 69 -3.13 -25.44 10.40
N TRP A 70 -4.25 -25.63 11.10
CA TRP A 70 -5.41 -24.72 11.02
C TRP A 70 -5.09 -23.26 11.39
N PRO A 71 -4.25 -22.98 12.42
CA PRO A 71 -3.85 -21.60 12.73
C PRO A 71 -3.15 -20.90 11.55
N THR A 72 -2.34 -21.62 10.76
CA THR A 72 -1.66 -21.04 9.60
C THR A 72 -2.67 -20.65 8.51
N TRP A 73 -3.67 -21.49 8.25
CA TRP A 73 -4.76 -21.16 7.34
C TRP A 73 -5.55 -19.94 7.80
N ALA A 74 -5.90 -19.87 9.10
CA ALA A 74 -6.59 -18.72 9.66
C ALA A 74 -5.78 -17.42 9.53
N ALA A 75 -4.46 -17.48 9.75
CA ALA A 75 -3.57 -16.33 9.57
C ALA A 75 -3.53 -15.87 8.10
N MET A 76 -3.47 -16.81 7.14
CA MET A 76 -3.51 -16.48 5.70
C MET A 76 -4.82 -15.80 5.31
N VAL A 77 -5.97 -16.31 5.77
CA VAL A 77 -7.28 -15.69 5.53
C VAL A 77 -7.36 -14.30 6.14
N PHE A 78 -6.88 -14.14 7.37
CA PHE A 78 -6.82 -12.84 8.03
C PHE A 78 -6.00 -11.82 7.22
N ILE A 79 -4.81 -12.20 6.75
CA ILE A 79 -3.94 -11.33 5.94
C ILE A 79 -4.55 -11.02 4.56
N ALA A 80 -5.19 -12.00 3.93
CA ALA A 80 -5.83 -11.82 2.63
C ALA A 80 -7.01 -10.83 2.70
N ILE A 81 -7.84 -10.93 3.73
CA ILE A 81 -9.04 -10.09 3.83
C ILE A 81 -8.70 -8.71 4.42
N GLY A 82 -8.03 -8.68 5.58
CA GLY A 82 -7.82 -7.46 6.35
C GLY A 82 -6.80 -6.50 5.71
N PRO A 83 -5.49 -6.75 5.86
CA PRO A 83 -4.44 -5.87 5.39
C PRO A 83 -4.26 -5.87 3.86
N SER A 84 -4.93 -6.77 3.13
CA SER A 84 -4.91 -6.76 1.66
C SER A 84 -6.21 -6.18 1.09
N ILE A 85 -7.29 -6.96 0.96
CA ILE A 85 -8.49 -6.55 0.22
C ILE A 85 -9.13 -5.28 0.81
N LEU A 86 -9.41 -5.28 2.12
CA LEU A 86 -10.05 -4.14 2.79
C LEU A 86 -9.13 -2.92 2.79
N ALA A 87 -7.84 -3.10 3.07
CA ALA A 87 -6.88 -2.01 3.06
C ALA A 87 -6.76 -1.33 1.68
N TYR A 88 -6.69 -2.11 0.59
CA TYR A 88 -6.66 -1.55 -0.76
C TYR A 88 -7.95 -0.80 -1.11
N ARG A 89 -9.12 -1.29 -0.65
CA ARG A 89 -10.38 -0.57 -0.83
C ARG A 89 -10.37 0.78 -0.09
N CYS A 90 -9.99 0.77 1.19
CA CYS A 90 -9.92 1.97 2.01
C CYS A 90 -8.90 2.97 1.46
N TRP A 91 -7.73 2.50 1.04
CA TRP A 91 -6.71 3.34 0.40
C TRP A 91 -7.25 3.97 -0.88
N GLY A 92 -7.88 3.18 -1.75
CA GLY A 92 -8.39 3.68 -3.01
C GLY A 92 -9.49 4.73 -2.85
N LEU A 93 -10.37 4.56 -1.86
CA LEU A 93 -11.38 5.56 -1.50
C LEU A 93 -10.73 6.83 -0.90
N GLY A 94 -9.77 6.67 0.00
CA GLY A 94 -9.07 7.78 0.63
C GLY A 94 -8.32 8.64 -0.40
N VAL A 95 -7.54 8.01 -1.29
CA VAL A 95 -6.81 8.70 -2.35
C VAL A 95 -7.75 9.43 -3.31
N GLN A 96 -8.90 8.84 -3.66
CA GLN A 96 -9.90 9.50 -4.51
C GLN A 96 -10.55 10.71 -3.82
N ALA A 97 -10.73 10.66 -2.49
CA ALA A 97 -11.38 11.74 -1.74
C ALA A 97 -10.45 12.93 -1.44
N VAL A 98 -9.18 12.68 -1.06
CA VAL A 98 -8.25 13.73 -0.61
C VAL A 98 -7.04 13.95 -1.54
N GLY A 99 -6.89 13.13 -2.58
CA GLY A 99 -5.75 13.14 -3.47
C GLY A 99 -4.52 12.38 -2.92
N PRO A 100 -3.57 12.01 -3.79
CA PRO A 100 -2.48 11.08 -3.46
C PRO A 100 -1.42 11.73 -2.57
N THR A 101 -1.21 13.04 -2.69
CA THR A 101 -0.28 13.79 -1.84
C THR A 101 -0.75 13.80 -0.38
N MET A 102 -2.03 14.11 -0.13
CA MET A 102 -2.59 14.09 1.23
C MET A 102 -2.69 12.67 1.80
N ALA A 103 -3.10 11.69 1.01
CA ALA A 103 -3.12 10.29 1.45
C ALA A 103 -1.71 9.77 1.84
N ALA A 104 -0.66 10.14 1.08
CA ALA A 104 0.72 9.79 1.40
C ALA A 104 1.19 10.41 2.73
N PHE A 105 0.71 11.62 3.09
CA PHE A 105 0.98 12.20 4.39
C PHE A 105 0.45 11.32 5.54
N PHE A 106 -0.80 10.86 5.45
CA PHE A 106 -1.38 9.93 6.43
C PHE A 106 -0.67 8.57 6.45
N GLY A 107 -0.04 8.16 5.34
CA GLY A 107 0.77 6.95 5.26
C GLY A 107 1.87 6.87 6.33
N ASN A 108 2.37 8.01 6.82
CA ASN A 108 3.39 8.05 7.88
C ASN A 108 2.84 7.62 9.26
N LEU A 109 1.52 7.72 9.48
CA LEU A 109 0.88 7.21 10.69
C LEU A 109 0.95 5.69 10.78
N THR A 110 1.11 4.99 9.64
CA THR A 110 1.29 3.53 9.61
C THR A 110 2.46 3.10 10.49
N SER A 111 3.56 3.85 10.50
CA SER A 111 4.72 3.57 11.36
C SER A 111 4.38 3.71 12.85
N ILE A 112 3.53 4.68 13.21
CA ILE A 112 3.06 4.86 14.59
C ILE A 112 2.17 3.68 15.00
N PHE A 113 1.17 3.35 14.18
CA PHE A 113 0.28 2.22 14.47
C PHE A 113 1.07 0.91 14.54
N ALA A 114 2.04 0.68 13.65
CA ALA A 114 2.90 -0.49 13.71
C ALA A 114 3.67 -0.58 15.03
N ALA A 115 4.22 0.55 15.52
CA ALA A 115 4.91 0.59 16.81
C ALA A 115 3.96 0.32 18.00
N VAL A 116 2.75 0.90 17.97
CA VAL A 116 1.73 0.68 18.99
C VAL A 116 1.26 -0.77 19.01
N TRP A 117 0.93 -1.35 17.86
CA TRP A 117 0.53 -2.75 17.74
C TRP A 117 1.66 -3.71 18.13
N SER A 118 2.91 -3.39 17.79
CA SER A 118 4.08 -4.17 18.22
C SER A 118 4.19 -4.20 19.75
N ALA A 119 4.05 -3.04 20.40
CA ALA A 119 4.09 -2.96 21.86
C ALA A 119 2.93 -3.75 22.51
N LEU A 120 1.72 -3.65 21.95
CA LEU A 120 0.53 -4.28 22.49
C LEU A 120 0.48 -5.80 22.27
N LEU A 121 0.81 -6.26 21.07
CA LEU A 121 0.65 -7.67 20.67
C LEU A 121 1.91 -8.51 20.92
N LEU A 122 3.10 -7.91 20.77
CA LEU A 122 4.38 -8.62 20.90
C LEU A 122 5.09 -8.30 22.23
N GLY A 123 4.58 -7.37 23.03
CA GLY A 123 5.22 -6.92 24.28
C GLY A 123 6.55 -6.18 24.05
N GLN A 124 6.89 -5.85 22.80
CA GLN A 124 8.14 -5.19 22.46
C GLN A 124 7.97 -3.68 22.59
N HIS A 125 8.37 -3.14 23.74
CA HIS A 125 8.30 -1.70 23.96
C HIS A 125 9.24 -0.94 23.00
N PRO A 126 8.78 0.18 22.42
CA PRO A 126 9.62 1.04 21.59
C PRO A 126 10.81 1.50 22.41
N ARG A 127 12.02 1.20 21.92
CA ARG A 127 13.25 1.71 22.55
C ARG A 127 13.28 3.24 22.43
N TRP A 128 14.02 3.90 23.31
CA TRP A 128 14.06 5.37 23.43
C TRP A 128 14.36 6.13 22.13
N TYR A 129 15.05 5.50 21.17
CA TYR A 129 15.35 6.10 19.87
C TYR A 129 14.19 6.06 18.86
N HIS A 130 13.15 5.24 19.09
CA HIS A 130 11.95 5.19 18.25
C HIS A 130 11.13 6.50 18.28
N PRO A 131 10.81 7.10 19.45
CA PRO A 131 10.13 8.38 19.48
C PRO A 131 10.97 9.51 18.87
N VAL A 132 12.30 9.48 19.02
CA VAL A 132 13.20 10.46 18.38
C VAL A 132 13.12 10.36 16.85
N ALA A 133 13.17 9.14 16.31
CA ALA A 133 12.99 8.90 14.88
C ALA A 133 11.60 9.35 14.39
N LEU A 134 10.56 9.11 15.18
CA LEU A 134 9.20 9.54 14.87
C LEU A 134 9.09 11.08 14.82
N VAL A 135 9.69 11.77 15.78
CA VAL A 135 9.73 13.24 15.80
C VAL A 135 10.48 13.76 14.57
N LEU A 136 11.62 13.17 14.21
CA LEU A 136 12.36 13.56 13.01
C LEU A 136 11.55 13.38 11.72
N ILE A 137 10.88 12.24 11.57
CA ILE A 137 10.03 11.93 10.41
C ILE A 137 8.88 12.94 10.33
N THR A 138 8.14 13.13 11.42
CA THR A 138 7.02 14.09 11.48
C THR A 138 7.45 15.52 11.21
N LEU A 139 8.63 15.94 11.68
CA LEU A 139 9.23 17.23 11.34
C LEU A 139 9.59 17.36 9.86
N GLY A 140 10.26 16.36 9.29
CA GLY A 140 10.64 16.36 7.86
C GLY A 140 9.41 16.44 6.94
N ILE A 141 8.35 15.74 7.33
CA ILE A 141 7.04 15.80 6.66
C ILE A 141 6.44 17.20 6.78
N ALA A 142 6.39 17.77 7.99
CA ALA A 142 5.80 19.09 8.26
C ALA A 142 6.56 20.23 7.57
N VAL A 143 7.87 20.07 7.33
CA VAL A 143 8.66 21.03 6.53
C VAL A 143 8.33 20.88 5.04
N SER A 144 8.27 19.65 4.54
CA SER A 144 7.98 19.36 3.12
C SER A 144 6.56 19.74 2.71
N SER A 145 5.59 19.66 3.62
CA SER A 145 4.19 20.03 3.38
C SER A 145 3.96 21.54 3.30
N ARG A 146 4.89 22.38 3.77
CA ARG A 146 4.73 23.85 3.72
C ARG A 146 4.98 24.46 2.33
N VAL A 147 5.47 23.68 1.37
CA VAL A 147 5.70 24.16 0.00
C VAL A 147 4.43 23.99 -0.86
N LYS A 148 3.37 24.70 -0.52
CA LYS A 148 2.34 25.17 -1.47
C LYS A 148 1.51 26.29 -0.84
N SER A 149 2.05 27.49 -0.84
CA SER A 149 1.27 28.73 -0.68
C SER A 149 2.02 29.85 -1.37
N GLY A 150 1.70 30.09 -2.64
CA GLY A 150 2.35 31.10 -3.46
C GLY A 150 2.15 30.89 -4.96
N GLY A 151 0.91 30.64 -5.40
CA GLY A 151 0.53 30.83 -6.80
C GLY A 151 -0.33 32.09 -6.88
N PRO A 152 0.06 33.12 -7.63
CA PRO A 152 -0.62 34.42 -7.60
C PRO A 152 -2.07 34.28 -8.09
N ALA A 153 -2.96 35.00 -7.41
CA ALA A 153 -4.32 35.25 -7.88
C ALA A 153 -4.23 35.83 -9.29
N ARG A 154 -4.72 35.10 -10.29
CA ARG A 154 -5.10 35.68 -11.57
C ARG A 154 -6.43 36.41 -11.33
N ASP A 155 -6.32 37.64 -10.85
CA ASP A 155 -7.22 38.68 -11.33
C ASP A 155 -6.83 38.92 -12.79
N GLU A 156 -7.80 38.75 -13.70
CA GLU A 156 -7.97 39.55 -14.92
C GLU A 156 -9.24 39.07 -15.63
N THR A 157 -10.29 39.86 -15.41
CA THR A 157 -11.42 40.25 -16.28
C THR A 157 -11.73 39.44 -17.53
#